data_AF-A0A931RAJ9-F1
#
_entry.id   AF-A0A931RAJ9-F1
#
_cell.length_a   1.000
_cell.length_b   1.000
_cell.length_c   1.000
_cell.angle_alpha   90.00
_cell.angle_beta   90.00
_cell.angle_gamma   90.00
#
_symmetry.space_group_name_H-M   'P 1'
#
loop_
_entity.id
_entity.type
_entity.pdbx_description
1 polymer ?
#
loop_
_entity_poly.entity_id
_entity_poly.type
_entity_poly.pdbx_seq_one_letter_code
_entity_poly.pdbx_strand_id
1 'polypeptide(L)'
;MKMSQLSYKLPVVIMKQGRSFVAYSPALDLSTVGKTLKDAQRMFAQAAKIFFDEIIKAGTADEILSELGWKKVQNKWSPPKLVSARAISIQEPIFA
;
A
#
# COMPACT_ATOMS: atom_id res chain seq x y z
N MET A 1 -18.19 1.33 -22.65
CA MET A 1 -16.97 0.55 -22.36
C MET A 1 -17.22 -0.26 -21.09
N LYS A 2 -17.16 -1.59 -21.11
CA LYS A 2 -17.30 -2.40 -19.87
C LYS A 2 -16.10 -2.09 -18.98
N MET A 3 -16.33 -1.36 -17.88
CA MET A 3 -15.30 -1.21 -16.84
C MET A 3 -15.16 -2.55 -16.12
N SER A 4 -14.25 -3.39 -16.60
CA SER A 4 -13.82 -4.56 -15.86
C SER A 4 -13.21 -4.10 -14.54
N GLN A 5 -13.85 -4.44 -13.42
CA GLN A 5 -13.31 -4.18 -12.09
C GLN A 5 -12.11 -5.10 -11.88
N LEU A 6 -10.92 -4.51 -11.79
CA LEU A 6 -9.71 -5.24 -11.46
C LEU A 6 -9.53 -5.21 -9.94
N SER A 7 -9.31 -6.38 -9.34
CA SER A 7 -9.15 -6.52 -7.90
C SER A 7 -7.74 -6.99 -7.58
N TYR A 8 -7.05 -6.27 -6.69
CA TYR A 8 -5.75 -6.61 -6.19
C TYR A 8 -5.83 -6.99 -4.72
N LYS A 9 -5.12 -8.05 -4.33
CA LYS A 9 -4.87 -8.38 -2.93
C LYS A 9 -3.51 -7.80 -2.57
N LEU A 10 -3.52 -6.72 -1.78
CA LEU A 10 -2.30 -6.05 -1.34
C LEU A 10 -1.99 -6.39 0.12
N PRO A 11 -0.72 -6.64 0.47
CA PRO A 11 -0.33 -6.73 1.87
C PRO A 11 -0.47 -5.36 2.52
N VAL A 12 -1.15 -5.29 3.66
CA VAL A 12 -1.28 -4.06 4.46
C VAL A 12 -0.84 -4.37 5.88
N VAL A 13 0.19 -3.66 6.34
CA VAL A 13 0.68 -3.74 7.71
C VAL A 13 -0.06 -2.69 8.53
N ILE A 14 -0.59 -3.08 9.69
CA ILE A 14 -1.23 -2.15 10.62
C ILE A 14 -0.35 -1.99 11.86
N MET A 15 -0.04 -0.75 12.21
CA MET A 15 0.74 -0.39 13.40
C MET A 15 -0.11 0.45 14.34
N LYS A 16 -0.01 0.20 15.66
CA LYS A 16 -0.63 1.06 16.68
C LYS A 16 0.33 2.19 17.04
N GLN A 17 -0.11 3.44 16.88
CA GLN A 17 0.67 4.65 17.21
C GLN A 17 -0.10 5.50 18.21
N GLY A 18 0.24 5.36 19.49
CA GLY A 18 -0.48 5.99 20.59
C GLY A 18 -1.96 5.59 20.61
N ARG A 19 -2.85 6.54 20.32
CA ARG A 19 -4.32 6.35 20.25
C ARG A 19 -4.85 6.05 18.84
N SER A 20 -3.96 5.96 17.84
CA SER A 20 -4.33 5.77 16.43
C SER A 20 -3.75 4.48 15.86
N PHE A 21 -4.23 4.10 14.67
CA PHE A 21 -3.76 2.98 13.88
C PHE A 21 -3.29 3.49 12.53
N VAL A 22 -2.07 3.13 12.13
CA VAL A 22 -1.50 3.43 10.81
C VAL A 22 -1.63 2.19 9.95
N ALA A 23 -2.24 2.32 8.78
CA ALA A 23 -2.23 1.30 7.74
C ALA A 23 -1.21 1.67 6.67
N TYR A 24 -0.27 0.77 6.37
CA TYR A 24 0.77 0.98 5.36
C TYR A 24 0.88 -0.21 4.42
N SER A 25 1.04 0.05 3.12
CA SER A 25 1.36 -0.98 2.13
C SER A 25 2.59 -0.57 1.33
N PRO A 26 3.71 -1.32 1.46
CA PRO A 26 4.88 -1.10 0.62
C PRO A 26 4.59 -1.27 -0.87
N ALA A 27 3.55 -2.04 -1.24
CA ALA A 27 3.19 -2.26 -2.63
C ALA A 27 2.67 -1.01 -3.33
N LEU A 28 2.24 0.02 -2.59
CA LEU A 28 1.79 1.30 -3.13
C LEU A 28 2.58 2.49 -2.59
N ASP A 29 3.55 2.22 -1.71
CA ASP A 29 4.15 3.21 -0.82
C ASP A 29 3.11 4.18 -0.20
N LEU A 30 1.99 3.62 0.24
CA LEU A 30 0.83 4.39 0.69
C LEU A 30 0.55 4.10 2.16
N SER A 31 0.33 5.17 2.93
CA SER A 31 -0.12 5.07 4.32
C SER A 31 -1.38 5.89 4.60
N THR A 32 -2.17 5.45 5.57
CA THR A 32 -3.31 6.18 6.11
C THR A 32 -3.40 5.98 7.62
N VAL A 33 -4.12 6.86 8.32
CA VAL A 33 -4.27 6.80 9.78
C VAL A 33 -5.76 6.80 10.14
N GLY A 34 -6.15 5.89 11.03
CA GLY A 34 -7.50 5.79 11.58
C GLY A 34 -7.51 5.75 13.11
N LYS A 35 -8.64 6.11 13.72
CA LYS A 35 -8.83 6.01 15.19
C LYS A 35 -9.00 4.57 15.66
N THR A 36 -9.43 3.69 14.77
CA THR A 36 -9.60 2.25 15.01
C THR A 36 -8.94 1.44 13.89
N LEU A 37 -8.70 0.15 14.13
CA LEU A 37 -8.23 -0.79 13.11
C LEU A 37 -9.13 -0.75 11.86
N LYS A 38 -10.45 -0.76 12.05
CA LYS A 38 -11.44 -0.73 10.96
C LYS A 38 -11.39 0.59 10.19
N ASP A 39 -11.21 1.71 10.87
CA ASP A 39 -11.07 3.01 10.22
C ASP A 39 -9.82 3.07 9.35
N ALA A 40 -8.68 2.63 9.87
CA ALA A 40 -7.42 2.60 9.12
C ALA A 40 -7.54 1.74 7.86
N GLN A 41 -8.16 0.56 7.96
CA GLN A 41 -8.42 -0.31 6.81
C GLN A 41 -9.36 0.34 5.77
N ARG A 42 -10.46 0.95 6.22
CA ARG A 42 -11.41 1.64 5.35
C ARG A 42 -10.75 2.81 4.62
N MET A 43 -10.00 3.63 5.34
CA MET A 43 -9.31 4.78 4.79
C MET A 43 -8.23 4.36 3.79
N PHE A 44 -7.47 3.30 4.11
CA PHE A 44 -6.51 2.73 3.18
C PHE A 44 -7.18 2.28 1.87
N ALA A 45 -8.31 1.57 1.93
CA ALA A 45 -9.02 1.13 0.73
C ALA A 45 -9.51 2.31 -0.12
N GLN A 46 -9.96 3.40 0.51
CA GLN A 46 -10.35 4.63 -0.18
C GLN A 46 -9.15 5.32 -0.84
N ALA A 47 -8.05 5.47 -0.11
CA ALA A 47 -6.83 6.10 -0.61
C ALA A 47 -6.21 5.29 -1.76
N ALA A 48 -6.18 3.95 -1.65
CA ALA A 48 -5.69 3.08 -2.72
C ALA A 48 -6.54 3.23 -4.00
N LYS A 49 -7.87 3.35 -3.88
CA LYS A 49 -8.73 3.62 -5.03
C LYS A 49 -8.38 4.96 -5.70
N ILE A 50 -8.22 6.02 -4.90
CA ILE A 50 -7.84 7.35 -5.41
C ILE A 50 -6.48 7.28 -6.12
N PHE A 51 -5.49 6.63 -5.51
CA PHE A 51 -4.17 6.43 -6.09
C PHE A 51 -4.24 5.81 -7.49
N PHE A 52 -4.94 4.68 -7.63
CA PHE A 52 -5.09 4.03 -8.94
C PHE A 52 -5.85 4.91 -9.94
N ASP A 53 -6.93 5.57 -9.51
CA ASP A 53 -7.70 6.47 -10.36
C ASP A 53 -6.83 7.65 -10.87
N GLU A 54 -5.94 8.19 -10.04
CA GLU A 54 -5.06 9.30 -10.38
C GLU A 54 -3.97 8.91 -11.39
N ILE A 55 -3.22 7.82 -11.14
CA ILE A 55 -2.15 7.39 -12.06
C ILE A 55 -2.71 6.94 -13.41
N ILE A 56 -3.94 6.40 -13.45
CA ILE A 56 -4.62 6.04 -14.70
C ILE A 56 -5.04 7.31 -15.44
N LYS A 57 -5.65 8.28 -14.77
CA LYS A 57 -6.06 9.56 -15.38
C LYS A 57 -4.86 10.36 -15.88
N ALA A 58 -3.74 10.32 -15.16
CA ALA A 58 -2.50 10.99 -15.54
C ALA A 58 -1.75 10.26 -16.67
N GLY A 59 -2.12 9.03 -17.02
CA GLY A 59 -1.41 8.23 -18.01
C GLY A 59 -0.05 7.70 -17.53
N THR A 60 0.22 7.76 -16.23
CA THR A 60 1.51 7.38 -15.60
C THR A 60 1.49 6.01 -14.93
N ALA A 61 0.39 5.26 -15.06
CA ALA A 61 0.23 3.97 -14.38
C ALA A 61 1.36 2.96 -14.69
N ASP A 62 1.83 2.89 -15.93
CA ASP A 62 2.89 1.94 -16.29
C ASP A 62 4.25 2.29 -15.66
N GLU A 63 4.57 3.59 -15.55
CA GLU A 63 5.79 4.11 -14.91
C GLU A 63 5.74 3.88 -13.39
N ILE A 64 4.72 4.43 -12.73
CA ILE A 64 4.59 4.39 -11.27
C ILE A 64 4.51 2.96 -10.73
N LEU A 65 3.74 2.07 -11.38
CA LEU A 65 3.64 0.68 -10.92
C LEU A 65 4.98 -0.05 -11.10
N SER A 66 5.73 0.24 -12.16
CA SER A 66 7.09 -0.34 -12.36
C SER A 66 8.05 0.12 -11.26
N GLU A 67 8.04 1.40 -10.91
CA GLU A 67 8.86 1.97 -9.83
C GLU A 67 8.53 1.36 -8.46
N LEU A 68 7.24 1.09 -8.21
CA LEU A 68 6.76 0.38 -7.02
C LEU A 68 7.05 -1.14 -7.05
N GLY A 69 7.78 -1.63 -8.06
CA GLY A 69 8.18 -3.03 -8.18
C GLY A 69 7.07 -3.98 -8.63
N TRP A 70 5.97 -3.45 -9.19
CA TRP A 70 4.97 -4.28 -9.84
C TRP A 70 5.52 -4.87 -11.13
N LYS A 71 4.99 -6.02 -11.52
CA LYS A 71 5.39 -6.71 -12.76
C LYS A 71 4.20 -6.81 -13.70
N LYS A 72 4.40 -6.43 -14.97
CA LYS A 72 3.42 -6.62 -16.04
C LYS A 72 3.64 -7.98 -16.69
N VAL A 73 2.72 -8.92 -16.49
CA VAL A 73 2.75 -10.27 -17.06
C VAL A 73 1.51 -10.46 -17.92
N GLN A 74 1.69 -10.77 -19.21
CA GLN A 74 0.57 -10.93 -20.17
C GLN A 74 -0.43 -9.74 -20.13
N ASN A 75 0.09 -8.52 -20.14
CA ASN A 75 -0.68 -7.27 -20.01
C ASN A 75 -1.49 -7.11 -18.70
N LYS A 76 -1.16 -7.88 -17.66
CA LYS A 76 -1.75 -7.74 -16.32
C LYS A 76 -0.68 -7.33 -15.31
N TRP A 77 -0.98 -6.28 -14.57
CA TRP A 77 -0.14 -5.82 -13.45
C TRP A 77 -0.29 -6.77 -12.25
N SER A 78 0.83 -7.18 -11.67
CA SER A 78 0.90 -8.02 -10.48
C SER A 78 1.71 -7.30 -9.38
N PRO A 79 1.16 -7.16 -8.17
CA PRO A 79 1.85 -6.46 -7.09
C PRO A 79 3.05 -7.26 -6.55
N PRO A 80 4.03 -6.58 -5.92
CA PRO A 80 5.06 -7.26 -5.16
C PRO A 80 4.44 -8.07 -4.01
N LYS A 81 5.07 -9.20 -3.68
CA LYS A 81 4.62 -10.09 -2.60
C LYS A 81 5.40 -9.78 -1.32
N LEU A 82 4.69 -9.70 -0.20
CA LEU A 82 5.31 -9.64 1.11
C LEU A 82 5.94 -11.01 1.43
N VAL A 83 7.27 -11.04 1.61
CA VAL A 83 8.01 -12.28 1.92
C VAL A 83 8.08 -12.53 3.42
N SER A 84 8.24 -11.49 4.23
CA SER A 84 8.30 -11.58 5.70
C SER A 84 7.84 -10.27 6.33
N ALA A 85 7.16 -10.36 7.47
CA ALA A 85 6.85 -9.23 8.34
C ALA A 85 7.14 -9.64 9.79
N ARG A 86 8.21 -9.10 10.35
CA ARG A 86 8.64 -9.36 11.73
C ARG A 86 9.30 -8.12 12.31
N ALA A 87 9.18 -7.94 13.60
CA ALA A 87 10.03 -7.00 14.31
C ALA A 87 11.47 -7.53 14.33
N ILE A 88 12.45 -6.66 14.11
CA ILE A 88 13.87 -6.96 14.29
C ILE A 88 14.41 -6.10 15.42
N SER A 89 15.32 -6.65 16.21
CA SER A 89 16.02 -5.88 17.24
C SER A 89 17.15 -5.08 16.60
N ILE A 90 17.20 -3.78 16.89
CA ILE A 90 18.26 -2.87 16.45
C ILE A 90 18.95 -2.36 17.71
N GLN A 91 20.28 -2.41 17.74
CA GLN A 91 21.09 -1.86 18.82
C GLN A 91 21.59 -0.49 18.38
N GLU A 92 21.31 0.54 19.18
CA GLU A 92 21.77 1.91 18.93
C GLU A 92 22.49 2.45 20.18
N PRO A 93 23.45 3.38 20.04
CA PRO A 93 24.01 4.10 21.17
C PRO A 93 22.91 4.83 21.95
N ILE A 94 23.03 4.86 23.28
CA ILE A 94 22.14 5.67 24.10
C ILE A 94 22.43 7.13 23.79
N PHE A 95 21.46 7.83 23.20
CA PHE A 95 21.48 9.29 23.15
C PHE A 95 21.08 9.79 24.55
N ALA A 96 22.08 10.25 25.31
CA ALA A 96 21.90 10.91 26.60
C ALA A 96 21.51 12.38 26.42
#